data_AF-A0A915AXL6-F1
#
_entry.id   AF-A0A915AXL6-F1
#
_cell.length_a   1.000
_cell.length_b   1.000
_cell.length_c   1.000
_cell.angle_alpha   90.00
_cell.angle_beta   90.00
_cell.angle_gamma   90.00
#
_symmetry.space_group_name_H-M   'P 1'
#
loop_
_entity.id
_entity.type
_entity.pdbx_description
1 polymer ?
#
loop_
_entity_poly.entity_id
_entity_poly.type
_entity_poly.pdbx_seq_one_letter_code
_entity_poly.pdbx_strand_id
1 'polypeptide(L)' 'YGYGLPLSRLYARYFHGDMYLVSMEGYGTDAMIFLKAIPVEASEVLPIYSTSSRRQLTMSPQAADWSHQLPNHGNRNL' A
#
# COMPACT_ATOMS: atom_id res chain seq x y z
N TYR A 1 -0.28 14.76 -12.36
CA TYR A 1 0.20 14.54 -10.97
C TYR A 1 -0.58 13.37 -10.35
N GLY A 2 0.06 12.48 -9.58
CA GLY A 2 -0.49 11.19 -9.11
C GLY A 2 -0.43 10.97 -7.59
N TYR A 3 -0.39 12.06 -6.81
CA TYR A 3 -0.18 12.00 -5.35
C TYR A 3 -1.46 11.97 -4.53
N GLY A 4 -2.63 12.26 -5.13
CA GLY A 4 -3.88 12.42 -4.41
C GLY A 4 -4.25 11.18 -3.59
N LEU A 5 -4.25 10.01 -4.21
CA LEU A 5 -4.61 8.77 -3.54
C LEU A 5 -3.67 8.39 -2.37
N PRO A 6 -2.33 8.31 -2.56
CA PRO A 6 -1.44 8.01 -1.44
C PRO A 6 -1.49 9.07 -0.34
N LEU A 7 -1.68 10.34 -0.69
CA LEU A 7 -1.77 11.42 0.30
C LEU A 7 -3.09 11.36 1.09
N SER A 8 -4.23 11.14 0.45
CA SER A 8 -5.52 10.95 1.12
C SER A 8 -5.49 9.77 2.09
N ARG A 9 -4.81 8.67 1.71
CA ARG A 9 -4.62 7.52 2.61
C ARG A 9 -3.75 7.85 3.82
N LEU A 10 -2.71 8.67 3.65
CA LEU A 10 -1.89 9.15 4.76
C LEU A 10 -2.73 9.97 5.76
N TYR A 11 -3.59 10.87 5.27
CA TYR A 11 -4.48 11.67 6.12
C TYR A 11 -5.46 10.81 6.92
N ALA A 12 -6.04 9.77 6.32
CA ALA A 12 -6.91 8.85 7.05
C ALA A 12 -6.14 8.11 8.16
N ARG A 13 -4.93 7.61 7.85
CA ARG A 13 -4.10 6.84 8.78
C ARG A 13 -3.52 7.66 9.93
N TYR A 14 -3.38 8.96 9.73
CA TYR A 14 -2.82 9.88 10.73
C TYR A 14 -3.56 9.81 12.07
N PHE A 15 -4.88 9.56 12.06
CA PHE A 15 -5.71 9.39 13.26
C PHE A 15 -6.28 7.96 13.42
N HIS A 16 -5.45 6.95 13.15
CA HIS A 16 -5.82 5.52 13.24
C HIS A 16 -6.99 5.08 12.34
N GLY A 17 -7.26 5.83 11.27
CA GLY A 17 -8.17 5.43 10.20
C GLY A 17 -7.47 4.64 9.09
N ASP A 18 -8.18 4.39 7.99
CA ASP A 18 -7.58 3.98 6.71
C ASP A 18 -8.52 4.35 5.55
N MET A 19 -7.97 4.32 4.34
CA MET A 19 -8.73 4.49 3.10
C MET A 19 -8.56 3.24 2.22
N TYR A 20 -9.68 2.76 1.68
CA TYR A 20 -9.72 1.64 0.75
C TYR A 20 -10.35 2.07 -0.59
N LEU A 21 -9.85 1.47 -1.66
CA LEU A 21 -10.43 1.57 -3.00
C LEU A 21 -10.78 0.17 -3.49
N VAL A 22 -12.00 0.04 -3.99
CA VAL A 22 -12.49 -1.17 -4.65
C VAL A 22 -13.01 -0.75 -6.01
N SER A 23 -12.49 -1.34 -7.07
CA SER A 23 -12.89 -1.01 -8.44
C SER A 23 -13.54 -2.22 -9.10
N MET A 24 -14.58 -1.98 -9.89
CA MET A 24 -15.23 -2.98 -10.72
C MET A 24 -15.26 -2.45 -12.15
N GLU A 25 -14.42 -3.05 -13.01
CA GLU A 25 -14.27 -2.64 -14.40
C GLU A 25 -15.62 -2.68 -15.13
N GLY A 26 -15.95 -1.59 -15.85
CA GLY A 26 -17.23 -1.42 -16.54
C GLY A 26 -18.40 -0.95 -15.68
N TYR A 27 -18.23 -0.82 -14.36
CA TYR A 27 -19.29 -0.36 -13.44
C TYR A 27 -18.89 0.91 -12.69
N GLY A 28 -17.73 0.91 -12.03
CA GLY A 28 -17.32 2.05 -11.22
C GLY A 28 -16.22 1.73 -10.22
N THR A 29 -16.02 2.65 -9.27
CA THR A 29 -15.02 2.53 -8.22
C THR A 29 -15.56 3.12 -6.92
N ASP A 30 -15.53 2.33 -5.87
CA ASP A 30 -15.92 2.70 -4.51
C ASP A 30 -14.68 3.11 -3.71
N ALA A 31 -14.78 4.26 -3.03
CA ALA A 31 -13.75 4.77 -2.13
C ALA A 31 -14.33 4.89 -0.72
N MET A 32 -13.76 4.17 0.24
CA MET A 32 -14.23 4.15 1.63
C MET A 32 -13.16 4.71 2.57
N ILE A 33 -13.57 5.62 3.46
CA ILE A 33 -12.71 6.20 4.49
C ILE A 33 -13.25 5.76 5.86
N PHE A 34 -12.40 5.11 6.65
CA PHE A 34 -12.70 4.70 8.01
C PHE A 34 -11.99 5.63 8.98
N LEU A 35 -12.72 6.15 9.95
CA LEU A 35 -12.22 7.04 10.99
C LEU A 35 -12.63 6.53 12.37
N LYS A 36 -11.88 6.96 13.39
CA LYS A 36 -12.25 6.72 14.78
C LYS A 36 -13.48 7.56 15.14
N ALA A 37 -14.52 6.91 15.65
CA ALA A 37 -15.73 7.59 16.12
C ALA A 37 -15.50 8.33 17.45
N ILE A 38 -14.57 7.84 18.28
CA ILE A 38 -14.28 8.40 19.60
C ILE A 38 -12.98 9.21 19.53
N PRO A 39 -12.99 10.52 19.89
CA PRO A 39 -11.82 11.39 19.73
C PRO A 39 -10.57 10.95 20.52
N VAL A 40 -10.74 10.33 21.69
CA VAL A 40 -9.60 9.86 22.50
C VAL A 40 -8.84 8.71 21.83
N GLU A 41 -9.50 7.97 20.95
CA GLU A 41 -8.85 6.92 20.14
C GLU A 41 -8.19 7.48 18.88
N ALA A 42 -8.53 8.70 18.48
CA ALA A 42 -8.01 9.40 17.31
C ALA A 42 -6.67 10.10 17.63
N SER A 43 -5.72 9.34 18.19
CA SER A 43 -4.37 9.86 18.46
C SER A 43 -3.50 9.89 17.20
N GLU A 44 -2.51 10.76 17.19
CA GLU A 44 -1.60 10.93 16.07
C GLU A 44 -0.70 9.70 15.87
N VAL A 45 -0.60 9.21 14.64
CA VAL A 45 0.31 8.13 14.24
C VAL A 45 1.53 8.71 13.55
N LEU A 46 2.61 8.90 14.32
CA LEU A 46 3.88 9.40 13.81
C LEU A 46 4.84 8.28 13.39
N PRO A 47 5.62 8.48 12.31
CA PRO A 47 6.71 7.58 11.98
C PRO A 47 7.82 7.70 13.04
N ILE A 48 8.15 6.58 13.68
CA ILE A 48 9.25 6.51 14.64
C ILE A 48 10.46 5.88 13.96
N TYR A 49 11.60 6.58 14.02
CA TYR A 49 12.86 5.98 13.60
C TYR A 49 13.37 5.05 14.70
N SER A 50 13.55 3.77 14.35
CA SER A 50 14.04 2.74 15.26
C SER A 50 14.91 1.72 14.53
N THR A 51 15.37 0.71 15.25
CA THR A 51 16.10 -0.43 14.67
C THR A 51 15.30 -1.13 13.56
N SER A 52 13.97 -1.26 13.68
CA SER A 52 13.14 -1.87 12.62
C SER A 52 13.09 -0.99 11.37
N SER A 53 12.90 0.32 11.55
CA SER A 53 12.90 1.30 10.45
C SER A 53 14.25 1.27 9.70
N ARG A 54 15.37 1.23 10.43
CA ARG A 54 16.71 1.10 9.83
C ARG A 54 16.85 -0.19 9.03
N ARG A 55 16.42 -1.33 9.57
CA ARG A 55 16.47 -2.62 8.86
C ARG A 55 15.69 -2.57 7.55
N GLN A 56 14.48 -2.00 7.56
CA GLN A 56 13.65 -1.88 6.36
C GLN A 56 14.32 -1.02 5.27
N LEU A 57 15.06 0.03 5.66
CA LEU A 57 15.81 0.87 4.72
C LEU A 57 17.07 0.20 4.18
N THR A 58 17.70 -0.69 4.94
CA THR A 58 18.94 -1.38 4.54
C THR A 58 18.72 -2.80 4.01
N MET A 59 17.47 -3.26 3.90
CA MET A 59 17.16 -4.61 3.45
C MET A 59 17.57 -4.81 1.98
N SER A 60 18.34 -5.86 1.72
CA SER A 60 18.64 -6.29 0.36
C SER A 60 17.39 -6.85 -0.32
N PRO A 61 17.25 -6.72 -1.65
CA PRO A 61 16.17 -7.37 -2.39
C PRO A 61 16.12 -8.87 -2.09
N GLN A 62 14.94 -9.37 -1.73
CA GLN A 62 14.71 -10.80 -1.52
C GLN A 62 14.20 -11.45 -2.81
N ALA A 63 14.53 -12.73 -3.01
CA ALA A 63 13.94 -13.50 -4.09
C ALA A 63 12.43 -13.62 -3.87
N ALA A 64 11.65 -13.69 -4.95
CA ALA A 64 10.21 -13.79 -4.84
C ALA A 64 9.79 -15.16 -4.29
N ASP A 65 8.96 -15.15 -3.24
CA ASP A 65 8.56 -16.36 -2.50
C ASP A 65 7.57 -17.26 -3.27
N TRP A 66 6.86 -16.71 -4.26
CA TRP A 66 5.87 -17.43 -5.06
C TRP A 66 6.42 -17.74 -6.45
N SER A 67 6.03 -18.86 -7.05
CA SER A 67 6.38 -19.17 -8.45
C SER A 67 5.83 -18.13 -9.43
N HIS A 68 6.58 -17.79 -10.46
CA HIS A 68 6.16 -16.88 -11.53
C HIS A 68 6.44 -17.50 -12.90
N GLN A 69 5.62 -17.15 -13.89
CA GLN A 69 5.83 -17.60 -15.26
C GLN A 69 7.16 -17.07 -15.77
N LEU A 70 7.98 -17.96 -16.33
CA LEU A 70 9.20 -17.56 -17.01
C LEU A 70 8.83 -16.85 -18.32
N PRO A 71 9.56 -15.80 -18.71
CA PRO A 71 9.37 -15.17 -20.00
C PRO A 71 9.45 -16.25 -21.10
N ASN A 72 8.41 -16.34 -21.93
CA ASN A 72 8.35 -17.30 -23.01
C ASN A 72 9.48 -16.98 -24.02
N HIS A 73 10.58 -17.72 -23.96
CA HIS A 73 11.55 -17.72 -25.05
C HIS A 73 10.86 -18.40 -26.22
N GLY A 74 10.22 -17.60 -27.07
CA GLY A 74 9.66 -18.07 -28.33
C GLY A 74 10.70 -18.94 -29.04
N ASN A 75 10.35 -20.20 -29.26
CA ASN A 75 11.08 -21.09 -30.15
C ASN A 75 11.29 -20.35 -31.47
N ARG A 76 12.50 -19.83 -31.66
CA ARG A 76 13.04 -19.55 -32.98
C ARG A 76 13.22 -20.91 -33.65
N ASN A 77 12.77 -21.02 -34.90
CA ASN A 77 12.87 -22.17 -35.81
C ASN A 77 11.77 -23.22 -35.53
N LEU A 78 10.82 -23.49 -36.42
CA LEU A 78 10.94 -23.80 -37.87
C LEU A 78 9.86 -23.11 -38.70
#